data_AF-A0A098TNF0-F1
#
_entry.id   AF-A0A098TNF0-F1
#
_cell.length_a   1.000
_cell.length_b   1.000
_cell.length_c   1.000
_cell.angle_alpha   90.00
_cell.angle_beta   90.00
_cell.angle_gamma   90.00
#
_symmetry.space_group_name_H-M   'P 1'
#
loop_
_entity.id
_entity.type
_entity.pdbx_description
1 polymer ?
#
loop_
_entity_poly.entity_id
_entity_poly.type
_entity_poly.pdbx_seq_one_letter_code
_entity_poly.pdbx_strand_id
1 'polypeptide(L)'
;MIRTLGINQFDQCVLNMSLINLCNQTSYVGQSIRRLHNLSDDDALGDPWRKLHQLTVHIPHPEQLYDGMTLEAGLTQGYNIEVKTIADPSQIPYKISEGGQFVVVMRQKGLDAGFEIAATGLFIRPLALLRLDVIMDMTTPEYQSIVVKHPIIRDYPSGWEDKLNQFLNQTISYHTLPNLVGYVDQTLNPDYRPPSWNQVHLAAKSFAGV
;
A
#
# COMPACT_ATOMS: atom_id res chain seq x y z
N MET A 1 3.10 8.93 28.50
CA MET A 1 2.08 9.17 27.46
C MET A 1 2.84 9.30 26.14
N ILE A 2 2.98 8.21 25.38
CA ILE A 2 3.79 8.18 24.16
C ILE A 2 2.89 8.59 23.00
N ARG A 3 3.04 9.82 22.52
CA ARG A 3 2.46 10.26 21.23
C ARG A 3 3.33 9.66 20.13
N THR A 4 2.83 8.64 19.45
CA THR A 4 3.43 8.15 18.19
C THR A 4 3.27 9.26 17.15
N LEU A 5 4.36 9.92 16.76
CA LEU A 5 4.37 11.19 16.04
C LEU A 5 4.23 11.08 14.50
N GLY A 6 3.96 9.89 13.93
CA GLY A 6 4.11 9.69 12.47
C GLY A 6 2.85 9.66 11.62
N ILE A 7 1.73 9.12 12.10
CA ILE A 7 0.53 8.85 11.28
C ILE A 7 -0.71 8.99 12.18
N ASN A 8 -1.64 9.87 11.82
CA ASN A 8 -2.88 10.00 12.58
C ASN A 8 -3.86 8.86 12.21
N GLN A 9 -4.96 8.73 12.94
CA GLN A 9 -5.94 7.66 12.69
C GLN A 9 -6.51 7.69 11.26
N PHE A 10 -6.76 8.88 10.71
CA PHE A 10 -7.28 9.03 9.36
C PHE A 10 -6.27 8.55 8.31
N ASP A 11 -5.02 8.99 8.43
CA ASP A 11 -3.90 8.57 7.59
C ASP A 11 -3.76 7.03 7.60
N GLN A 12 -3.85 6.42 8.79
CA GLN A 12 -3.82 4.96 8.94
C GLN A 12 -5.01 4.28 8.23
N CYS A 13 -6.21 4.85 8.32
CA CYS A 13 -7.38 4.32 7.62
C CYS A 13 -7.22 4.39 6.10
N VAL A 14 -6.67 5.50 5.58
CA VAL A 14 -6.36 5.64 4.15
C VAL A 14 -5.32 4.61 3.71
N LEU A 15 -4.25 4.41 4.48
CA LEU A 15 -3.24 3.39 4.18
C LEU A 15 -3.81 1.97 4.22
N ASN A 16 -4.67 1.67 5.19
CA ASN A 16 -5.36 0.39 5.29
C ASN A 16 -6.25 0.13 4.07
N MET A 17 -7.07 1.11 3.68
CA MET A 17 -7.89 1.02 2.46
C MET A 17 -7.05 0.89 1.20
N SER A 18 -5.90 1.55 1.17
CA SER A 18 -4.98 1.45 0.04
C SER A 18 -4.39 0.04 -0.05
N LEU A 19 -3.99 -0.54 1.08
CA LEU A 19 -3.46 -1.90 1.14
C LEU A 19 -4.50 -2.96 0.76
N ILE A 20 -5.77 -2.78 1.15
CA ILE A 20 -6.90 -3.62 0.70
C ILE A 20 -7.01 -3.62 -0.82
N ASN A 21 -7.02 -2.43 -1.42
CA ASN A 21 -7.15 -2.29 -2.87
C ASN A 21 -5.92 -2.84 -3.60
N LEU A 22 -4.71 -2.63 -3.07
CA LEU A 22 -3.48 -3.17 -3.64
C LEU A 22 -3.41 -4.71 -3.59
N CYS A 23 -3.92 -5.34 -2.53
CA CYS A 23 -3.86 -6.79 -2.41
C CYS A 23 -4.82 -7.51 -3.35
N ASN A 24 -5.99 -6.92 -3.61
CA ASN A 24 -7.05 -7.54 -4.40
C ASN A 24 -6.88 -7.28 -5.90
N GLN A 25 -6.62 -8.33 -6.70
CA GLN A 25 -6.43 -8.19 -8.14
C GLN A 25 -7.68 -7.74 -8.89
N THR A 26 -8.86 -7.96 -8.30
CA THR A 26 -10.13 -7.54 -8.89
C THR A 26 -10.45 -6.06 -8.64
N SER A 27 -9.71 -5.39 -7.75
CA SER A 27 -9.88 -3.97 -7.47
C SER A 27 -9.57 -3.11 -8.69
N TYR A 28 -10.01 -1.84 -8.68
CA TYR A 28 -9.64 -0.87 -9.71
C TYR A 28 -8.12 -0.80 -9.92
N VAL A 29 -7.35 -0.84 -8.83
CA VAL A 29 -5.88 -0.77 -8.86
C VAL A 29 -5.28 -2.04 -9.46
N GLY A 30 -5.76 -3.23 -9.04
CA GLY A 30 -5.32 -4.50 -9.60
C GLY A 30 -5.60 -4.62 -11.11
N GLN A 31 -6.77 -4.15 -11.54
CA GLN A 31 -7.12 -4.08 -12.97
C GLN A 31 -6.27 -3.05 -13.73
N SER A 32 -5.83 -1.98 -13.08
CA SER A 32 -4.94 -0.98 -13.69
C SER A 32 -3.54 -1.53 -13.89
N ILE A 33 -3.00 -2.26 -12.91
CA ILE A 33 -1.71 -2.96 -13.02
C ILE A 33 -1.75 -4.01 -14.14
N ARG A 34 -2.82 -4.81 -14.23
CA ARG A 34 -3.00 -5.76 -15.31
C ARG A 34 -3.06 -5.08 -16.68
N ARG A 35 -3.76 -3.95 -16.80
CA ARG A 35 -3.82 -3.16 -18.04
C ARG A 35 -2.44 -2.66 -18.46
N LEU A 36 -1.66 -2.09 -17.54
CA LEU A 36 -0.30 -1.63 -17.81
C LEU A 36 0.61 -2.78 -18.24
N HIS A 37 0.48 -3.95 -17.59
CA HIS A 37 1.24 -5.13 -17.96
C HIS A 37 0.93 -5.62 -19.38
N ASN A 38 -0.35 -5.68 -19.75
CA ASN A 38 -0.79 -6.14 -21.08
C ASN A 38 -0.38 -5.18 -22.21
N LEU A 39 -0.08 -3.92 -21.90
CA LEU A 39 0.44 -2.94 -22.88
C LEU A 39 1.95 -3.05 -23.10
N SER A 40 2.66 -3.82 -22.26
CA SER A 40 4.09 -4.08 -22.42
C SER A 40 4.31 -5.37 -23.20
N ASP A 41 4.92 -5.28 -24.39
CA ASP A 41 5.12 -6.42 -25.31
C ASP A 41 6.00 -7.55 -24.74
N ASP A 42 6.72 -7.30 -23.64
CA ASP A 42 7.80 -8.17 -23.18
C ASP A 42 7.39 -9.48 -22.48
N ASP A 43 6.15 -9.64 -21.98
CA ASP A 43 5.70 -10.94 -21.45
C ASP A 43 4.22 -10.93 -21.05
N ALA A 44 3.29 -10.87 -22.01
CA ALA A 44 1.85 -10.72 -21.73
C ALA A 44 1.20 -11.88 -20.93
N LEU A 45 1.94 -12.97 -20.68
CA LEU A 45 1.50 -14.16 -19.95
C LEU A 45 2.01 -14.23 -18.49
N GLY A 46 2.81 -13.26 -18.05
CA GLY A 46 3.42 -13.23 -16.73
C GLY A 46 2.50 -12.75 -15.60
N ASP A 47 2.94 -12.93 -14.35
CA ASP A 47 2.30 -12.29 -13.19
C ASP A 47 2.57 -10.77 -13.25
N PRO A 48 1.53 -9.92 -13.39
CA PRO A 48 1.71 -8.49 -13.58
C PRO A 48 2.35 -7.80 -12.36
N TRP A 49 2.34 -8.47 -11.20
CA TRP A 49 2.97 -8.00 -9.96
C TRP A 49 4.45 -8.35 -9.85
N ARG A 50 5.03 -9.10 -10.79
CA ARG A 50 6.48 -9.33 -10.86
C ARG A 50 7.21 -8.14 -11.47
N LYS A 51 6.56 -7.42 -12.39
CA LYS A 51 7.11 -6.17 -12.95
C LYS A 51 7.05 -5.07 -11.90
N LEU A 52 8.09 -4.24 -11.89
CA LEU A 52 8.20 -3.13 -10.97
C LEU A 52 7.32 -1.96 -11.44
N HIS A 53 6.42 -1.53 -10.56
CA HIS A 53 5.58 -0.34 -10.72
C HIS A 53 5.84 0.64 -9.58
N GLN A 54 5.57 1.91 -9.85
CA GLN A 54 5.40 2.92 -8.82
C GLN A 54 3.93 3.01 -8.45
N LEU A 55 3.65 2.84 -7.16
CA LEU A 55 2.35 2.98 -6.54
C LEU A 55 2.35 4.28 -5.75
N THR A 56 1.55 5.25 -6.16
CA THR A 56 1.41 6.51 -5.43
C THR A 56 0.09 6.51 -4.66
N VAL A 57 0.18 6.54 -3.34
CA VAL A 57 -0.98 6.59 -2.43
C VAL A 57 -1.19 8.03 -1.98
N HIS A 58 -2.32 8.61 -2.33
CA HIS A 58 -2.72 9.94 -1.88
C HIS A 58 -3.51 9.83 -0.57
N ILE A 59 -3.06 10.58 0.43
CA ILE A 59 -3.77 10.82 1.69
C ILE A 59 -4.36 12.24 1.58
N PRO A 60 -5.64 12.34 1.18
CA PRO A 60 -6.29 13.64 0.99
C PRO A 60 -6.59 14.31 2.34
N HIS A 61 -6.95 15.59 2.30
CA HIS A 61 -7.51 16.24 3.48
C HIS A 61 -8.83 15.55 3.89
N PRO A 62 -9.15 15.37 5.19
CA PRO A 62 -10.39 14.72 5.61
C PRO A 62 -11.68 15.38 5.12
N GLU A 63 -11.62 16.67 4.78
CA GLU A 63 -12.75 17.46 4.25
C GLU A 63 -12.75 17.53 2.71
N GLN A 64 -11.83 16.84 2.04
CA GLN A 64 -11.78 16.79 0.58
C GLN A 64 -13.04 16.14 0.02
N LEU A 65 -13.52 16.63 -1.12
CA LEU A 65 -14.57 15.99 -1.91
C LEU A 65 -13.99 15.53 -3.25
N TYR A 66 -14.52 14.43 -3.79
CA TYR A 66 -14.26 14.01 -5.16
C TYR A 66 -15.40 14.50 -6.06
N ASP A 67 -15.13 14.67 -7.36
CA ASP A 67 -16.16 15.08 -8.32
C ASP A 67 -17.26 14.01 -8.42
N GLY A 68 -18.46 14.37 -7.99
CA GLY A 68 -19.65 13.52 -8.06
C GLY A 68 -19.66 12.31 -7.11
N MET A 69 -18.71 12.21 -6.16
CA MET A 69 -18.71 11.13 -5.16
C MET A 69 -18.14 11.59 -3.81
N THR A 70 -18.53 10.90 -2.73
CA THR A 70 -17.96 11.18 -1.41
C THR A 70 -16.52 10.68 -1.31
N LEU A 71 -15.73 11.31 -0.44
CA LEU A 71 -14.38 10.86 -0.10
C LEU A 71 -14.33 9.38 0.27
N GLU A 72 -15.26 8.95 1.13
CA GLU A 72 -15.34 7.57 1.61
C GLU A 72 -15.60 6.57 0.49
N ALA A 73 -16.47 6.91 -0.46
CA ALA A 73 -16.75 6.08 -1.62
C ALA A 73 -15.52 5.98 -2.53
N GLY A 74 -14.83 7.10 -2.78
CA GLY A 74 -13.61 7.12 -3.60
C GLY A 74 -12.48 6.30 -2.96
N LEU A 75 -12.27 6.44 -1.65
CA LEU A 75 -11.28 5.66 -0.90
C LEU A 75 -11.63 4.17 -0.86
N THR A 76 -12.91 3.83 -0.80
CA THR A 76 -13.36 2.43 -0.90
C THR A 76 -12.99 1.80 -2.23
N GLN A 77 -13.11 2.56 -3.33
CA GLN A 77 -12.77 2.11 -4.68
C GLN A 77 -11.27 2.22 -5.01
N GLY A 78 -10.46 2.78 -4.10
CA GLY A 78 -9.02 2.98 -4.32
C GLY A 78 -8.67 4.12 -5.28
N TYR A 79 -9.55 5.12 -5.44
CA TYR A 79 -9.33 6.25 -6.36
C TYR A 79 -8.17 7.16 -5.94
N ASN A 80 -7.72 7.06 -4.70
CA ASN A 80 -6.56 7.77 -4.20
C ASN A 80 -5.22 7.12 -4.61
N ILE A 81 -5.24 6.04 -5.40
CA ILE A 81 -4.05 5.26 -5.73
C ILE A 81 -3.77 5.38 -7.22
N GLU A 82 -2.58 5.88 -7.55
CA GLU A 82 -2.07 5.90 -8.92
C GLU A 82 -1.06 4.77 -9.11
N VAL A 83 -1.05 4.22 -10.33
CA VAL A 83 -0.09 3.20 -10.75
C VAL A 83 0.62 3.70 -12.00
N LYS A 84 1.96 3.69 -11.98
CA LYS A 84 2.80 4.07 -13.11
C LYS A 84 3.87 3.01 -13.34
N THR A 85 4.22 2.79 -14.61
CA THR A 85 5.42 2.03 -14.95
C THR A 85 6.65 2.84 -14.59
N ILE A 86 7.72 2.15 -14.21
CA ILE A 86 9.00 2.82 -13.94
C ILE A 86 9.88 2.68 -15.19
N ALA A 87 10.16 3.82 -15.83
CA ALA A 87 11.00 3.85 -17.02
C ALA A 87 12.49 3.59 -16.70
N ASP A 88 12.96 4.09 -15.56
CA ASP A 88 14.35 3.95 -15.10
C ASP A 88 14.39 3.56 -13.60
N PRO A 89 14.60 2.27 -13.29
CA PRO A 89 14.72 1.80 -11.91
C PRO A 89 15.89 2.41 -11.13
N SER A 90 16.90 2.99 -11.79
CA SER A 90 18.04 3.61 -11.11
C SER A 90 17.70 4.91 -10.39
N GLN A 91 16.54 5.52 -10.71
CA GLN A 91 16.02 6.71 -10.03
C GLN A 91 15.36 6.39 -8.68
N ILE A 92 15.18 5.11 -8.35
CA ILE A 92 14.55 4.70 -7.09
C ILE A 92 15.64 4.57 -6.02
N PRO A 93 15.49 5.23 -4.85
CA PRO A 93 16.48 5.18 -3.77
C PRO A 93 16.51 3.82 -3.04
N TYR A 94 15.74 2.83 -3.49
CA TYR A 94 15.59 1.52 -2.90
C TYR A 94 16.10 0.44 -3.85
N LYS A 95 16.84 -0.54 -3.30
CA LYS A 95 17.03 -1.82 -3.99
C LYS A 95 15.74 -2.61 -3.88
N ILE A 96 14.98 -2.68 -4.97
CA ILE A 96 13.70 -3.39 -5.01
C ILE A 96 13.90 -4.78 -5.60
N SER A 97 13.75 -5.79 -4.76
CA SER A 97 13.70 -7.19 -5.18
C SER A 97 12.50 -7.44 -6.10
N GLU A 98 12.64 -8.37 -7.03
CA GLU A 98 11.53 -8.80 -7.89
C GLU A 98 10.26 -9.12 -7.07
N GLY A 99 9.11 -8.65 -7.54
CA GLY A 99 7.82 -8.80 -6.85
C GLY A 99 7.60 -7.82 -5.69
N GLY A 100 8.58 -6.98 -5.36
CA GLY A 100 8.39 -5.76 -4.59
C GLY A 100 7.94 -4.61 -5.49
N GLN A 101 7.13 -3.71 -4.95
CA GLN A 101 6.64 -2.53 -5.66
C GLN A 101 7.10 -1.26 -4.96
N PHE A 102 7.49 -0.24 -5.72
CA PHE A 102 7.88 1.05 -5.14
C PHE A 102 6.63 1.79 -4.70
N VAL A 103 6.61 2.32 -3.48
CA VAL A 103 5.48 3.06 -2.92
C VAL A 103 5.91 4.48 -2.59
N VAL A 104 5.11 5.44 -3.02
CA VAL A 104 5.20 6.85 -2.61
C VAL A 104 3.89 7.22 -1.95
N VAL A 105 3.95 7.72 -0.72
CA VAL A 105 2.78 8.25 -0.02
C VAL A 105 2.83 9.76 -0.10
N MET A 106 1.78 10.34 -0.66
CA MET A 106 1.58 11.78 -0.78
C MET A 106 0.52 12.21 0.21
N ARG A 107 0.72 13.32 0.92
CA ARG A 107 -0.22 13.85 1.91
C ARG A 107 -0.59 15.29 1.60
N GLN A 108 -1.89 15.57 1.68
CA GLN A 108 -2.43 16.91 1.61
C GLN A 108 -2.60 17.48 3.03
N LYS A 109 -1.90 18.58 3.36
CA LYS A 109 -1.91 19.15 4.73
C LYS A 109 -3.08 20.10 5.02
N GLY A 110 -3.71 20.64 3.98
CA GLY A 110 -4.87 21.53 4.08
C GLY A 110 -5.75 21.39 2.85
N LEU A 111 -7.02 21.81 2.95
CA LEU A 111 -8.02 21.60 1.88
C LEU A 111 -7.60 22.18 0.52
N ASP A 112 -6.99 23.37 0.53
CA ASP A 112 -6.49 24.04 -0.69
C ASP A 112 -5.00 23.79 -0.95
N ALA A 113 -4.34 22.97 -0.12
CA ALA A 113 -2.92 22.68 -0.26
C ALA A 113 -2.68 21.61 -1.33
N GLY A 114 -1.49 21.66 -1.95
CA GLY A 114 -1.00 20.58 -2.79
C GLY A 114 -0.63 19.32 -1.97
N PHE A 115 -0.39 18.24 -2.69
CA PHE A 115 0.16 17.01 -2.13
C PHE A 115 1.68 17.09 -1.98
N GLU A 116 2.18 16.72 -0.81
CA GLU A 116 3.62 16.63 -0.51
C GLU A 116 4.00 15.18 -0.18
N ILE A 117 5.24 14.77 -0.45
CA ILE A 117 5.71 13.43 -0.06
C ILE A 117 5.70 13.33 1.46
N ALA A 118 5.04 12.30 1.98
CA ALA A 118 4.97 11.99 3.41
C ALA A 118 5.70 10.69 3.77
N ALA A 119 5.81 9.74 2.84
CA ALA A 119 6.60 8.55 3.02
C ALA A 119 7.01 7.94 1.68
N THR A 120 8.08 7.15 1.67
CA THR A 120 8.43 6.26 0.57
C THR A 120 8.70 4.87 1.08
N GLY A 121 8.63 3.86 0.23
CA GLY A 121 8.94 2.50 0.66
C GLY A 121 8.51 1.44 -0.32
N LEU A 122 8.11 0.29 0.21
CA LEU A 122 7.85 -0.92 -0.56
C LEU A 122 6.51 -1.55 -0.20
N PHE A 123 5.78 -1.98 -1.23
CA PHE A 123 4.69 -2.93 -1.08
C PHE A 123 5.21 -4.33 -1.39
N ILE A 124 5.02 -5.26 -0.45
CA ILE A 124 5.44 -6.66 -0.59
C ILE A 124 4.17 -7.51 -0.64
N ARG A 125 3.73 -7.80 -1.87
CA ARG A 125 2.42 -8.40 -2.13
C ARG A 125 2.20 -9.72 -1.40
N PRO A 126 3.09 -10.73 -1.40
CA PRO A 126 2.83 -12.01 -0.75
C PRO A 126 2.50 -11.84 0.72
N LEU A 127 3.21 -10.92 1.39
CA LEU A 127 3.01 -10.62 2.80
C LEU A 127 1.84 -9.66 3.06
N ALA A 128 1.20 -9.11 2.01
CA ALA A 128 0.12 -8.14 2.11
C ALA A 128 0.46 -6.96 3.06
N LEU A 129 1.65 -6.37 2.87
CA LEU A 129 2.13 -5.28 3.74
C LEU A 129 2.81 -4.15 2.98
N LEU A 130 2.80 -2.96 3.59
CA LEU A 130 3.64 -1.83 3.23
C LEU A 130 4.76 -1.72 4.26
N ARG A 131 5.99 -1.54 3.80
CA ARG A 131 7.11 -1.07 4.62
C ARG A 131 7.43 0.34 4.15
N LEU A 132 7.21 1.33 5.02
CA LEU A 132 7.28 2.75 4.68
C LEU A 132 8.29 3.44 5.59
N ASP A 133 9.07 4.35 5.00
CA ASP A 133 9.91 5.29 5.72
C ASP A 133 9.20 6.65 5.71
N VAL A 134 8.57 6.98 6.84
CA VAL A 134 7.79 8.20 7.04
C VAL A 134 8.74 9.36 7.27
N ILE A 135 8.51 10.47 6.55
CA ILE A 135 9.27 11.70 6.71
C ILE A 135 8.72 12.45 7.92
N MET A 136 9.52 12.58 8.97
CA MET A 136 9.12 13.20 10.24
C MET A 136 9.28 14.73 10.17
N ASP A 137 10.32 15.18 9.49
CA ASP A 137 10.61 16.59 9.22
C ASP A 137 11.08 16.71 7.77
N MET A 138 10.61 17.73 7.06
CA MET A 138 11.03 17.99 5.67
C MET A 138 12.30 18.84 5.61
N THR A 139 12.69 19.45 6.74
CA THR A 139 13.85 20.33 6.88
C THR A 139 15.06 19.62 7.47
N THR A 140 14.86 18.51 8.18
CA THR A 140 15.91 17.58 8.64
C THR A 140 15.62 16.18 8.09
N PRO A 141 16.62 15.40 7.64
CA PRO A 141 16.41 14.07 7.07
C PRO A 141 16.12 13.03 8.17
N GLU A 142 15.05 13.27 8.94
CA GLU A 142 14.57 12.37 9.98
C GLU A 142 13.45 11.49 9.43
N TYR A 143 13.72 10.18 9.38
CA TYR A 143 12.79 9.18 8.88
C TYR A 143 12.42 8.19 9.98
N GLN A 144 11.16 7.77 10.00
CA GLN A 144 10.68 6.68 10.85
C GLN A 144 10.20 5.52 9.98
N SER A 145 10.86 4.37 10.09
CA SER A 145 10.42 3.16 9.40
C SER A 145 9.23 2.52 10.12
N ILE A 146 8.17 2.23 9.39
CA ILE A 146 6.95 1.59 9.87
C ILE A 146 6.56 0.43 8.96
N VAL A 147 5.79 -0.51 9.51
CA VAL A 147 5.17 -1.59 8.75
C VAL A 147 3.66 -1.51 8.91
N VAL A 148 2.95 -1.36 7.79
CA VAL A 148 1.49 -1.40 7.73
C VAL A 148 1.07 -2.78 7.22
N LYS A 149 0.41 -3.53 8.09
CA LYS A 149 -0.13 -4.86 7.78
C LYS A 149 -1.54 -4.75 7.23
N HIS A 150 -1.94 -5.68 6.37
CA HIS A 150 -3.31 -5.72 5.86
C HIS A 150 -4.32 -5.86 7.01
N PRO A 151 -5.37 -5.01 7.09
CA PRO A 151 -6.22 -4.87 8.29
C PRO A 151 -7.09 -6.10 8.60
N ILE A 152 -7.30 -7.00 7.64
CA ILE A 152 -8.09 -8.22 7.81
C ILE A 152 -7.25 -9.42 8.24
N ILE A 153 -5.95 -9.42 7.92
CA ILE A 153 -5.07 -10.54 8.22
C ILE A 153 -4.66 -10.41 9.68
N ARG A 154 -5.24 -11.25 10.54
CA ARG A 154 -5.01 -11.21 11.99
C ARG A 154 -3.69 -11.85 12.37
N ASP A 155 -3.43 -13.03 11.80
CA ASP A 155 -2.32 -13.88 12.21
C ASP A 155 -1.28 -13.98 11.09
N TYR A 156 -0.17 -13.28 11.27
CA TYR A 156 1.00 -13.48 10.43
C TYR A 156 1.79 -14.67 10.99
N PRO A 157 2.29 -15.59 10.14
CA PRO A 157 3.01 -16.77 10.58
C PRO A 157 4.29 -16.38 11.33
N SER A 158 4.72 -17.20 12.28
CA SER A 158 5.97 -16.97 13.01
C SER A 158 7.15 -16.84 12.04
N GLY A 159 8.08 -15.92 12.34
CA GLY A 159 9.26 -15.68 11.51
C GLY A 159 8.99 -14.92 10.19
N TRP A 160 7.79 -14.37 9.98
CA TRP A 160 7.50 -13.55 8.78
C TRP A 160 8.41 -12.32 8.67
N GLU A 161 8.82 -11.73 9.80
CA GLU A 161 9.73 -10.57 9.84
C GLU A 161 11.13 -10.96 9.35
N ASP A 162 11.64 -12.11 9.77
CA ASP A 162 12.93 -12.63 9.30
C ASP A 162 12.90 -12.90 7.79
N LYS A 163 11.79 -13.47 7.29
CA LYS A 163 11.57 -13.69 5.85
C LYS A 163 11.49 -12.36 5.09
N LEU A 164 10.82 -11.35 5.64
CA LEU A 164 10.80 -10.01 5.06
C LEU A 164 12.22 -9.44 4.95
N ASN A 165 13.00 -9.50 6.04
CA ASN A 165 14.38 -9.01 6.04
C ASN A 165 15.26 -9.77 5.04
N GLN A 166 15.15 -11.10 4.97
CA GLN A 166 15.85 -11.90 3.96
C GLN A 166 15.46 -11.51 2.52
N PHE A 167 14.18 -11.21 2.26
CA PHE A 167 13.71 -10.77 0.95
C PHE A 167 14.25 -9.37 0.59
N LEU A 168 14.22 -8.44 1.54
CA LEU A 168 14.76 -7.08 1.37
C LEU A 168 16.28 -7.10 1.13
N ASN A 169 16.98 -8.04 1.77
CA ASN A 169 18.41 -8.28 1.57
C ASN A 169 18.70 -9.19 0.36
N GLN A 170 17.71 -9.51 -0.48
CA GLN A 170 17.85 -10.35 -1.68
C GLN A 170 18.41 -11.76 -1.40
N THR A 171 18.31 -12.23 -0.16
CA THR A 171 18.78 -13.55 0.27
C THR A 171 17.78 -14.65 -0.08
N ILE A 172 16.49 -14.30 -0.19
CA ILE A 172 15.44 -15.20 -0.67
C ILE A 172 14.63 -14.53 -1.78
N SER A 173 14.04 -15.35 -2.65
CA SER A 173 13.15 -14.89 -3.72
C SER A 173 11.73 -14.63 -3.21
N TYR A 174 10.97 -13.90 -4.03
CA TYR A 174 9.54 -13.65 -3.86
C TYR A 174 8.72 -14.92 -3.53
N HIS A 175 9.01 -16.04 -4.21
CA HIS A 175 8.28 -17.31 -4.04
C HIS A 175 8.51 -17.98 -2.67
N THR A 176 9.52 -17.55 -1.93
CA THR A 176 9.83 -18.08 -0.60
C THR A 176 9.06 -17.36 0.51
N LEU A 177 8.41 -16.23 0.19
CA LEU A 177 7.59 -15.49 1.13
C LEU A 177 6.25 -16.22 1.39
N PRO A 178 5.74 -16.20 2.63
CA PRO A 178 4.38 -16.62 2.92
C PRO A 178 3.36 -15.90 2.04
N ASN A 179 2.44 -16.64 1.42
CA ASN A 179 1.42 -16.12 0.52
C ASN A 179 0.15 -15.66 1.28
N LEU A 180 0.30 -14.66 2.16
CA LEU A 180 -0.80 -14.08 2.95
C LEU A 180 -1.84 -13.34 2.10
N VAL A 181 -1.43 -12.78 0.96
CA VAL A 181 -2.38 -12.14 0.02
C VAL A 181 -3.44 -13.12 -0.49
N GLY A 182 -3.15 -14.43 -0.50
CA GLY A 182 -4.13 -15.46 -0.84
C GLY A 182 -5.40 -15.40 0.00
N TYR A 183 -5.36 -14.88 1.23
CA TYR A 183 -6.54 -14.73 2.07
C TYR A 183 -7.43 -13.53 1.69
N VAL A 184 -6.86 -12.53 1.01
CA VAL A 184 -7.47 -11.19 0.82
C VAL A 184 -7.43 -10.73 -0.64
N ASP A 185 -7.38 -11.68 -1.57
CA ASP A 185 -7.45 -11.46 -3.01
C ASP A 185 -8.60 -12.28 -3.57
N GLN A 186 -9.60 -11.63 -4.17
CA GLN A 186 -10.81 -12.31 -4.64
C GLN A 186 -10.54 -13.29 -5.79
N THR A 187 -9.39 -13.18 -6.46
CA THR A 187 -8.99 -14.17 -7.47
C THR A 187 -8.45 -15.47 -6.88
N LEU A 188 -7.95 -15.43 -5.64
CA LEU A 188 -7.38 -16.57 -4.92
C LEU A 188 -8.33 -17.11 -3.83
N ASN A 189 -9.11 -16.23 -3.22
CA ASN A 189 -10.13 -16.51 -2.23
C ASN A 189 -11.46 -15.86 -2.66
N PRO A 190 -12.32 -16.58 -3.40
CA PRO A 190 -13.61 -16.06 -3.86
C PRO A 190 -14.57 -15.66 -2.74
N ASP A 191 -14.36 -16.14 -1.51
CA ASP A 191 -15.17 -15.79 -0.33
C ASP A 191 -14.73 -14.48 0.33
N TYR A 192 -13.57 -13.96 -0.05
CA TYR A 192 -13.11 -12.66 0.45
C TYR A 192 -14.09 -11.55 0.03
N ARG A 193 -14.44 -10.70 1.00
CA ARG A 193 -15.25 -9.50 0.80
C ARG A 193 -14.43 -8.30 1.28
N PRO A 194 -13.95 -7.43 0.37
CA PRO A 194 -13.20 -6.25 0.77
C PRO A 194 -14.10 -5.33 1.61
N PRO A 195 -13.61 -4.80 2.74
CA PRO A 195 -14.40 -3.95 3.60
C PRO A 195 -14.52 -2.56 2.98
N SER A 196 -15.61 -1.86 3.30
CA SER A 196 -15.77 -0.45 2.98
C SER A 196 -14.94 0.44 3.91
N TRP A 197 -14.74 1.70 3.51
CA TRP A 197 -14.13 2.74 4.36
C TRP A 197 -14.73 2.76 5.77
N ASN A 198 -16.06 2.76 5.87
CA ASN A 198 -16.76 2.84 7.15
C ASN A 198 -16.45 1.66 8.08
N GLN A 199 -16.33 0.44 7.53
CA GLN A 199 -15.95 -0.73 8.32
C GLN A 199 -14.51 -0.63 8.84
N VAL A 200 -13.58 -0.13 8.02
CA VAL A 200 -12.18 0.08 8.41
C VAL A 200 -12.06 1.20 9.44
N HIS A 201 -12.75 2.32 9.24
CA HIS A 201 -12.74 3.46 10.16
C HIS A 201 -13.33 3.10 11.53
N LEU A 202 -14.46 2.37 11.56
CA LEU A 202 -15.07 1.89 12.80
C LEU A 202 -14.15 0.91 13.53
N ALA A 203 -13.53 -0.04 12.82
CA ALA A 203 -12.57 -0.96 13.42
C ALA A 203 -11.40 -0.21 14.06
N ALA A 204 -10.85 0.80 13.38
CA ALA A 204 -9.77 1.62 13.91
C ALA A 204 -10.17 2.37 15.20
N LYS A 205 -11.43 2.79 15.36
CA LYS A 205 -11.93 3.41 16.59
C LYS A 205 -12.04 2.42 17.75
N SER A 206 -12.44 1.18 17.47
CA SER A 206 -12.56 0.13 18.50
C SER A 206 -11.21 -0.24 19.13
N PHE A 207 -10.10 -0.05 18.42
CA PHE A 207 -8.74 -0.26 18.97
C PHE A 207 -8.23 0.90 19.85
N ALA A 208 -8.86 2.07 19.81
CA ALA A 208 -8.48 3.23 20.61
C ALA A 208 -9.16 3.29 22.00
N GLY A 209 -9.94 2.27 22.36
CA GLY A 209 -10.79 2.24 23.56
C GLY A 209 -10.57 1.04 24.48
N VAL A 210 -9.31 0.69 24.76
CA VAL A 210 -8.94 -0.12 25.94
C VAL A 210 -8.35 0.78 27.00
#